data_AF-A0A0C3DKE5-F1
#
_entry.id   AF-A0A0C3DKE5-F1
#
_cell.length_a   1.000
_cell.length_b   1.000
_cell.length_c   1.000
_cell.angle_alpha   90.00
_cell.angle_beta   90.00
_cell.angle_gamma   90.00
#
_symmetry.space_group_name_H-M   'P 1'
#
loop_
_entity.id
_entity.type
_entity.pdbx_description
1 polymer ?
#
loop_
_entity_poly.entity_id
_entity_poly.type
_entity_poly.pdbx_seq_one_letter_code
_entity_poly.pdbx_strand_id
1 'polypeptide(L)'
;MSCHVPIFFNEDDNAPVPTGPYSYSVSIGTTCGPELFNVDIIPTSFDCHGSSNTTFPAEHDHMLNRSWTNGQCLLASVADTVTDIGGLRTVLSGFYPQGSKVPNRYVHIPPDTINQALKRQNSDSSLMAFICMAMPEEMRKLLFPELIASLGGSEDITDLNESSTGEELFWCVHFSWYNRYTIQANDAPEDTHPHMLQRLDSSRINVTQMVPYQCRDMETFGQLYDNIIIGFKDVFTWICEMFETHLPCEYQMLINAIDTLPGASPSPFSPMASLVLNINVRTKAHRDGFDKELCLVMPVGKFSGGELVLVEQGLVFLLRNRDVAVFCSAESTHFNMSYTGRHCSFVMQTDREFKKWTNGYNRWLGSKYFK
;
A
#
# COMPACT_ATOMS: atom_id res chain seq x y z
N MET A 1 8.25 31.20 25.69
CA MET A 1 7.30 32.28 25.34
C MET A 1 6.05 31.60 24.82
N SER A 2 4.97 31.69 25.60
CA SER A 2 3.67 31.08 25.31
C SER A 2 2.90 31.98 24.36
N CYS A 3 2.44 31.44 23.23
CA CYS A 3 1.46 32.09 22.37
C CYS A 3 0.13 31.38 22.54
N HIS A 4 -0.75 31.98 23.35
CA HIS A 4 -2.18 31.67 23.35
C HIS A 4 -2.85 32.42 22.22
N VAL A 5 -3.54 31.69 21.34
CA VAL A 5 -4.51 32.27 20.40
C VAL A 5 -5.91 31.96 20.94
N PRO A 6 -6.77 32.96 21.17
CA PRO A 6 -8.12 32.72 21.66
C PRO A 6 -9.02 32.17 20.53
N ILE A 7 -9.72 31.07 20.82
CA ILE A 7 -10.80 30.54 19.99
C ILE A 7 -12.07 31.33 20.36
N PHE A 8 -12.59 32.09 19.41
CA PHE A 8 -13.95 32.64 19.49
C PHE A 8 -14.89 31.71 18.74
N PHE A 9 -15.93 31.22 19.43
CA PHE A 9 -17.07 30.60 18.78
C PHE A 9 -18.00 31.72 18.29
N ASN A 10 -18.19 31.82 16.97
CA ASN A 10 -19.37 32.48 16.41
C ASN A 10 -20.38 31.37 16.10
N GLU A 11 -21.45 31.32 16.89
CA GLU A 11 -22.70 30.69 16.52
C GLU A 11 -23.40 31.63 15.55
N ASP A 12 -23.40 31.28 14.26
CA ASP A 12 -24.45 31.53 13.26
C ASP A 12 -23.83 31.41 11.87
N ASP A 13 -24.09 30.29 11.19
CA ASP A 13 -24.30 30.30 9.75
C ASP A 13 -25.04 29.03 9.30
N ASN A 14 -26.29 29.23 8.90
CA ASN A 14 -27.10 28.27 8.17
C ASN A 14 -26.52 28.09 6.75
N ALA A 15 -25.81 26.98 6.52
CA ALA A 15 -25.48 26.52 5.17
C ALA A 15 -26.37 25.32 4.78
N PRO A 16 -26.89 25.27 3.55
CA PRO A 16 -27.84 24.24 3.14
C PRO A 16 -27.16 22.88 2.93
N VAL A 17 -27.84 21.83 3.40
CA VAL A 17 -27.50 20.42 3.20
C VAL A 17 -27.60 20.04 1.72
N PRO A 18 -26.57 19.45 1.09
CA PRO A 18 -26.71 18.85 -0.23
C PRO A 18 -27.47 17.53 -0.10
N THR A 19 -28.71 17.48 -0.58
CA THR A 19 -29.48 16.27 -0.74
C THR A 19 -29.27 15.70 -2.15
N GLY A 20 -28.68 14.50 -2.22
CA GLY A 20 -28.65 13.72 -3.46
C GLY A 20 -27.85 12.42 -3.29
N PRO A 21 -28.45 11.24 -3.46
CA PRO A 21 -27.71 9.99 -3.45
C PRO A 21 -27.01 9.81 -4.81
N TYR A 22 -25.69 9.73 -4.81
CA TYR A 22 -24.94 9.19 -5.95
C TYR A 22 -25.17 7.67 -5.99
N SER A 23 -26.20 7.24 -6.71
CA SER A 23 -26.41 5.82 -7.00
C SER A 23 -25.47 5.40 -8.13
N TYR A 24 -24.44 4.61 -7.80
CA TYR A 24 -23.66 3.88 -8.79
C TYR A 24 -24.48 2.66 -9.23
N SER A 25 -25.10 2.72 -10.40
CA SER A 25 -25.67 1.54 -11.05
C SER A 25 -24.61 0.88 -11.92
N VAL A 26 -24.09 -0.27 -11.48
CA VAL A 26 -23.26 -1.15 -12.32
C VAL A 26 -24.19 -1.97 -13.21
N SER A 27 -24.25 -1.62 -14.50
CA SER A 27 -24.90 -2.44 -15.51
C SER A 27 -24.00 -3.64 -15.84
N ILE A 28 -24.41 -4.84 -15.42
CA ILE A 28 -23.74 -6.09 -15.81
C ILE A 28 -24.15 -6.39 -17.25
N GLY A 29 -23.35 -5.90 -18.19
CA GLY A 29 -23.36 -6.31 -19.59
C GLY A 29 -22.56 -7.60 -19.77
N THR A 30 -23.23 -8.67 -20.19
CA THR A 30 -22.61 -9.94 -20.57
C THR A 30 -21.93 -9.78 -21.93
N THR A 31 -20.65 -9.45 -21.93
CA THR A 31 -19.73 -9.55 -23.08
C THR A 31 -18.39 -10.02 -22.54
N CYS A 32 -17.74 -11.01 -23.18
CA CYS A 32 -16.35 -11.38 -22.92
C CYS A 32 -15.51 -10.12 -22.69
N GLY A 33 -15.06 -9.90 -21.45
CA GLY A 33 -14.22 -8.75 -21.12
C GLY A 33 -12.91 -8.82 -21.91
N PRO A 34 -12.35 -7.67 -22.35
CA PRO A 34 -11.08 -7.65 -23.04
C PRO A 34 -9.97 -8.16 -22.10
N GLU A 35 -9.04 -8.97 -22.61
CA GLU A 35 -7.77 -9.18 -21.92
C GLU A 35 -7.12 -7.80 -21.75
N LEU A 36 -7.00 -7.32 -20.50
CA LEU A 36 -6.46 -6.00 -20.20
C LEU A 36 -5.01 -5.88 -20.71
N PHE A 37 -4.22 -6.93 -20.49
CA PHE A 37 -2.88 -7.18 -21.05
C PHE A 37 -2.41 -8.60 -20.71
N ASN A 38 -1.33 -9.07 -21.35
CA ASN A 38 -0.70 -10.37 -21.12
C ASN A 38 0.11 -10.39 -19.81
N VAL A 39 0.08 -11.52 -19.12
CA VAL A 39 0.83 -11.76 -17.88
C VAL A 39 1.73 -12.98 -18.02
N ASP A 40 3.03 -12.78 -17.87
CA ASP A 40 3.97 -13.89 -17.71
C ASP A 40 3.85 -14.48 -16.31
N ILE A 41 3.44 -15.74 -16.22
CA ILE A 41 3.38 -16.47 -14.94
C ILE A 41 4.64 -17.32 -14.80
N ILE A 42 5.37 -17.13 -13.70
CA ILE A 42 6.54 -17.94 -13.36
C ILE A 42 6.37 -18.49 -11.93
N PRO A 43 6.03 -19.78 -11.77
CA PRO A 43 6.03 -20.43 -10.46
C PRO A 43 7.45 -20.58 -9.91
N THR A 44 7.55 -20.84 -8.61
CA THR A 44 8.83 -21.04 -7.91
C THR A 44 8.74 -22.19 -6.92
N SER A 45 9.90 -22.62 -6.43
CA SER A 45 9.97 -23.50 -5.26
C SER A 45 10.05 -22.73 -3.94
N PHE A 46 9.96 -21.40 -3.90
CA PHE A 46 10.06 -20.62 -2.66
C PHE A 46 8.90 -20.94 -1.72
N ASP A 47 9.23 -21.31 -0.48
CA ASP A 47 8.28 -21.64 0.58
C ASP A 47 8.08 -20.44 1.50
N CYS A 48 7.00 -19.68 1.29
CA CYS A 48 6.70 -18.49 2.10
C CYS A 48 6.44 -18.81 3.58
N HIS A 49 6.13 -20.06 3.93
CA HIS A 49 5.89 -20.50 5.31
C HIS A 49 7.16 -21.06 5.98
N GLY A 50 8.25 -21.18 5.24
CA GLY A 50 9.54 -21.66 5.75
C GLY A 50 10.06 -20.79 6.89
N SER A 51 10.66 -21.41 7.92
CA SER A 51 11.13 -20.68 9.12
C SER A 51 12.17 -19.60 8.81
N SER A 52 13.03 -19.82 7.82
CA SER A 52 14.01 -18.86 7.31
C SER A 52 13.38 -17.66 6.61
N ASN A 53 12.19 -17.81 6.02
CA ASN A 53 11.51 -16.79 5.24
C ASN A 53 10.50 -15.99 6.09
N THR A 54 9.99 -16.59 7.16
CA THR A 54 9.04 -15.92 8.08
C THR A 54 9.75 -15.07 9.15
N THR A 55 11.03 -15.31 9.40
CA THR A 55 11.82 -14.55 10.39
C THR A 55 12.21 -13.18 9.84
N PHE A 56 11.85 -12.10 10.55
CA PHE A 56 12.31 -10.75 10.20
C PHE A 56 13.83 -10.65 10.41
N PRO A 57 14.62 -10.42 9.34
CA PRO A 57 16.06 -10.56 9.39
C PRO A 57 16.79 -9.28 9.82
N ALA A 58 16.11 -8.13 9.81
CA ALA A 58 16.70 -6.85 10.17
C ALA A 58 16.57 -6.57 11.66
N GLU A 59 17.49 -5.75 12.17
CA GLU A 59 17.50 -5.34 13.57
C GLU A 59 16.37 -4.36 13.87
N HIS A 60 15.85 -4.38 15.10
CA HIS A 60 14.83 -3.41 15.53
C HIS A 60 15.46 -2.07 15.93
N ASP A 61 16.75 -2.07 16.31
CA ASP A 61 17.49 -0.84 16.55
C ASP A 61 17.70 -0.07 15.24
N HIS A 62 17.41 1.22 15.26
CA HIS A 62 17.40 2.07 14.06
C HIS A 62 18.78 2.19 13.37
N MET A 63 19.86 2.20 14.15
CA MET A 63 21.23 2.33 13.64
C MET A 63 21.76 1.00 13.12
N LEU A 64 21.47 -0.09 13.84
CA LEU A 64 21.81 -1.44 13.39
C LEU A 64 21.02 -1.83 12.13
N ASN A 65 19.72 -1.52 12.07
CA ASN A 65 18.89 -1.74 10.88
C ASN A 65 19.46 -1.00 9.67
N ARG A 66 19.89 0.26 9.85
CA ARG A 66 20.56 1.00 8.80
C ARG A 66 21.82 0.29 8.30
N SER A 67 22.69 -0.12 9.21
CA SER A 67 23.92 -0.82 8.85
C SER A 67 23.62 -2.10 8.08
N TRP A 68 22.64 -2.87 8.56
CA TRP A 68 22.16 -4.08 7.90
C TRP A 68 21.58 -3.82 6.52
N THR A 69 20.71 -2.80 6.39
CA THR A 69 20.09 -2.38 5.13
C THR A 69 21.16 -1.99 4.12
N ASN A 70 22.16 -1.20 4.53
CA ASN A 70 23.28 -0.83 3.67
C ASN A 70 24.07 -2.06 3.19
N GLY A 71 24.24 -3.07 4.04
CA GLY A 71 24.83 -4.35 3.65
C GLY A 71 23.99 -5.07 2.59
N GLN A 72 22.65 -5.09 2.74
CA GLN A 72 21.76 -5.66 1.73
C GLN A 72 21.76 -4.85 0.42
N CYS A 73 21.83 -3.52 0.47
CA CYS A 73 21.98 -2.67 -0.71
C CYS A 73 23.24 -3.03 -1.51
N LEU A 74 24.35 -3.31 -0.83
CA LEU A 74 25.60 -3.73 -1.48
C LEU A 74 25.47 -5.11 -2.14
N LEU A 75 24.76 -6.05 -1.52
CA LEU A 75 24.49 -7.36 -2.11
C LEU A 75 23.54 -7.26 -3.30
N ALA A 76 22.52 -6.41 -3.21
CA ALA A 76 21.57 -6.15 -4.27
C ALA A 76 22.21 -5.44 -5.48
N SER A 77 23.16 -4.52 -5.27
CA SER A 77 23.81 -3.76 -6.35
C SER A 77 24.76 -4.61 -7.21
N VAL A 78 25.24 -5.74 -6.71
CA VAL A 78 26.09 -6.69 -7.44
C VAL A 78 25.33 -7.94 -7.90
N ALA A 79 24.00 -7.90 -7.83
CA ALA A 79 23.13 -8.99 -8.23
C ALA A 79 23.26 -9.32 -9.72
N ASP A 80 23.09 -10.61 -10.06
CA ASP A 80 23.02 -11.04 -11.46
C ASP A 80 21.81 -10.39 -12.13
N THR A 81 22.05 -9.72 -13.26
CA THR A 81 20.99 -9.04 -14.03
C THR A 81 20.49 -9.96 -15.14
N VAL A 82 19.17 -10.22 -15.13
CA VAL A 82 18.52 -10.96 -16.21
C VAL A 82 18.21 -10.04 -17.39
N THR A 83 18.24 -10.58 -18.61
CA THR A 83 18.03 -9.81 -19.85
C THR A 83 16.65 -10.02 -20.45
N ASP A 84 16.01 -11.14 -20.14
CA ASP A 84 14.72 -11.54 -20.68
C ASP A 84 14.03 -12.57 -19.76
N ILE A 85 12.76 -12.85 -20.06
CA ILE A 85 11.94 -13.79 -19.29
C ILE A 85 12.50 -15.22 -19.27
N GLY A 86 13.21 -15.64 -20.32
CA GLY A 86 13.85 -16.95 -20.41
C GLY A 86 15.04 -17.04 -19.46
N GLY A 87 15.91 -16.05 -19.48
CA GLY A 87 17.02 -15.89 -18.53
C GLY A 87 16.53 -15.86 -17.08
N LEU A 88 15.43 -15.14 -16.82
CA LEU A 88 14.79 -15.12 -15.51
C LEU A 88 14.34 -16.53 -15.08
N ARG A 89 13.64 -17.27 -15.94
CA ARG A 89 13.25 -18.67 -15.65
C ARG A 89 14.45 -19.55 -15.35
N THR A 90 15.53 -19.43 -16.12
CA THR A 90 16.75 -20.22 -15.94
C THR A 90 17.40 -19.92 -14.59
N VAL A 91 17.63 -18.65 -14.25
CA VAL A 91 18.24 -18.25 -12.98
C VAL A 91 17.43 -18.76 -11.79
N LEU A 92 16.10 -18.67 -11.87
CA LEU A 92 15.21 -19.02 -10.77
C LEU A 92 15.04 -20.52 -10.54
N SER A 93 15.30 -21.36 -11.56
CA SER A 93 15.13 -22.82 -11.47
C SER A 93 15.93 -23.47 -10.34
N GLY A 94 17.08 -22.89 -9.97
CA GLY A 94 17.92 -23.33 -8.85
C GLY A 94 18.08 -22.28 -7.74
N PHE A 95 17.29 -21.21 -7.77
CA PHE A 95 17.49 -20.07 -6.86
C PHE A 95 16.94 -20.32 -5.46
N TYR A 96 15.97 -21.23 -5.32
CA TYR A 96 15.35 -21.57 -4.03
C TYR A 96 15.57 -23.03 -3.63
N PRO A 97 16.82 -23.45 -3.35
CA PRO A 97 17.06 -24.80 -2.83
C PRO A 97 16.32 -24.98 -1.51
N GLN A 98 15.55 -26.07 -1.39
CA GLN A 98 14.78 -26.38 -0.18
C GLN A 98 13.78 -25.26 0.25
N GLY A 99 13.32 -24.45 -0.70
CA GLY A 99 12.29 -23.43 -0.44
C GLY A 99 12.79 -22.09 0.07
N SER A 100 14.09 -21.89 0.21
CA SER A 100 14.68 -20.59 0.60
C SER A 100 15.67 -20.11 -0.45
N LYS A 101 15.80 -18.79 -0.60
CA LYS A 101 16.78 -18.24 -1.55
C LYS A 101 18.20 -18.69 -1.19
N VAL A 102 19.08 -18.78 -2.19
CA VAL A 102 20.52 -18.92 -1.92
C VAL A 102 20.99 -17.73 -1.06
N PRO A 103 21.68 -17.97 0.08
CA PRO A 103 22.09 -16.91 0.99
C PRO A 103 22.89 -15.81 0.29
N ASN A 104 22.61 -14.55 0.66
CA ASN A 104 23.26 -13.35 0.12
C ASN A 104 23.16 -13.17 -1.40
N ARG A 105 22.30 -13.94 -2.09
CA ARG A 105 22.04 -13.74 -3.51
C ARG A 105 20.77 -12.93 -3.73
N TYR A 106 20.82 -12.19 -4.82
CA TYR A 106 19.76 -11.39 -5.38
C TYR A 106 19.75 -11.59 -6.89
N VAL A 107 18.59 -11.37 -7.51
CA VAL A 107 18.43 -11.31 -8.96
C VAL A 107 17.87 -9.95 -9.31
N HIS A 108 18.58 -9.22 -10.16
CA HIS A 108 18.14 -7.94 -10.66
C HIS A 108 17.27 -8.15 -11.89
N ILE A 109 16.05 -7.62 -11.85
CA ILE A 109 15.03 -7.76 -12.89
C ILE A 109 14.77 -6.37 -13.48
N PRO A 110 15.44 -6.02 -14.59
CA PRO A 110 15.17 -4.78 -15.30
C PRO A 110 13.73 -4.74 -15.85
N PRO A 111 13.13 -3.55 -15.94
CA PRO A 111 11.89 -3.27 -16.66
C PRO A 111 11.75 -4.01 -17.99
N ASP A 112 12.78 -3.95 -18.83
CA ASP A 112 12.72 -4.46 -20.21
C ASP A 112 12.71 -5.99 -20.28
N THR A 113 12.90 -6.67 -19.13
CA THR A 113 12.71 -8.12 -18.98
C THR A 113 11.23 -8.50 -19.03
N ILE A 114 10.35 -7.59 -18.58
CA ILE A 114 8.91 -7.81 -18.42
C ILE A 114 8.20 -7.09 -19.56
N ASN A 115 7.45 -7.83 -20.38
CA ASN A 115 6.75 -7.22 -21.51
C ASN A 115 5.59 -6.32 -21.06
N GLN A 116 4.65 -6.89 -20.29
CA GLN A 116 3.45 -6.19 -19.83
C GLN A 116 3.25 -6.40 -18.33
N ALA A 117 3.21 -7.64 -17.88
CA ALA A 117 3.18 -7.97 -16.46
C ALA A 117 3.84 -9.31 -16.16
N LEU A 118 4.32 -9.45 -14.92
CA LEU A 118 4.95 -10.65 -14.38
C LEU A 118 4.24 -11.03 -13.08
N LYS A 119 3.67 -12.23 -13.03
CA LYS A 119 3.12 -12.84 -11.82
C LYS A 119 4.06 -13.94 -11.32
N ARG A 120 4.57 -13.76 -10.11
CA ARG A 120 5.41 -14.72 -9.39
C ARG A 120 4.57 -15.44 -8.37
N GLN A 121 4.75 -16.76 -8.29
CA GLN A 121 4.02 -17.59 -7.34
C GLN A 121 4.98 -18.33 -6.41
N ASN A 122 4.59 -18.44 -5.15
CA ASN A 122 5.23 -19.29 -4.15
C ASN A 122 5.02 -20.78 -4.52
N SER A 123 5.64 -21.67 -3.76
CA SER A 123 5.54 -23.13 -3.94
C SER A 123 4.11 -23.66 -3.76
N ASP A 124 3.29 -23.00 -2.95
CA ASP A 124 1.86 -23.27 -2.74
C ASP A 124 0.94 -22.59 -3.76
N SER A 125 1.51 -21.99 -4.82
CA SER A 125 0.81 -21.20 -5.85
C SER A 125 0.21 -19.86 -5.40
N SER A 126 0.37 -19.48 -4.13
CA SER A 126 -0.01 -18.13 -3.65
C SER A 126 0.85 -17.05 -4.29
N LEU A 127 0.36 -15.80 -4.27
CA LEU A 127 1.07 -14.67 -4.85
C LEU A 127 2.37 -14.39 -4.08
N MET A 128 3.50 -14.38 -4.81
CA MET A 128 4.77 -13.90 -4.29
C MET A 128 4.92 -12.40 -4.54
N ALA A 129 4.80 -12.02 -5.81
CA ALA A 129 4.87 -10.65 -6.29
C ALA A 129 4.19 -10.57 -7.65
N PHE A 130 3.55 -9.44 -7.92
CA PHE A 130 2.99 -9.10 -9.23
C PHE A 130 3.55 -7.75 -9.66
N ILE A 131 4.23 -7.72 -10.81
CA ILE A 131 4.81 -6.51 -11.38
C ILE A 131 4.04 -6.19 -12.66
N CYS A 132 3.51 -4.98 -12.78
CA CYS A 132 2.75 -4.53 -13.94
C CYS A 132 3.37 -3.25 -14.52
N MET A 133 3.62 -3.30 -15.82
CA MET A 133 4.22 -2.24 -16.62
C MET A 133 3.27 -1.75 -17.73
N ALA A 134 2.06 -2.31 -17.77
CA ALA A 134 1.08 -2.16 -18.82
C ALA A 134 0.12 -0.98 -18.64
N MET A 135 0.42 -0.04 -17.71
CA MET A 135 -0.36 1.19 -17.60
C MET A 135 -0.36 1.94 -18.94
N PRO A 136 -1.53 2.40 -19.44
CA PRO A 136 -1.63 3.15 -20.68
C PRO A 136 -0.69 4.35 -20.75
N GLU A 137 -0.10 4.56 -21.93
CA GLU A 137 0.93 5.58 -22.16
C GLU A 137 0.46 7.02 -21.89
N GLU A 138 -0.79 7.33 -22.20
CA GLU A 138 -1.35 8.67 -21.96
C GLU A 138 -1.53 8.96 -20.47
N MET A 139 -1.98 7.96 -19.70
CA MET A 139 -2.06 8.04 -18.24
C MET A 139 -0.67 8.22 -17.62
N ARG A 140 0.31 7.46 -18.12
CA ARG A 140 1.72 7.55 -17.70
C ARG A 140 2.28 8.96 -17.77
N LYS A 141 2.08 9.65 -18.90
CA LYS A 141 2.69 10.97 -19.15
C LYS A 141 2.20 12.03 -18.18
N LEU A 142 0.99 11.85 -17.63
CA LEU A 142 0.34 12.81 -16.76
C LEU A 142 0.63 12.57 -15.27
N LEU A 143 1.05 11.37 -14.85
CA LEU A 143 1.24 11.03 -13.43
C LEU A 143 2.05 12.05 -12.63
N PHE A 144 3.28 12.35 -13.06
CA PHE A 144 4.15 13.25 -12.30
C PHE A 144 3.73 14.72 -12.39
N PRO A 145 3.36 15.26 -13.57
CA PRO A 145 2.73 16.58 -13.66
C PRO A 145 1.49 16.72 -12.77
N GLU A 146 0.63 15.70 -12.72
CA GLU A 146 -0.60 15.69 -11.91
C GLU A 146 -0.29 15.67 -10.41
N LEU A 147 0.74 14.91 -9.99
CA LEU A 147 1.20 14.92 -8.61
C LEU A 147 1.70 16.31 -8.21
N ILE A 148 2.51 16.95 -9.06
CA ILE A 148 2.98 18.32 -8.83
C ILE A 148 1.80 19.29 -8.74
N ALA A 149 0.81 19.17 -9.62
CA ALA A 149 -0.39 20.00 -9.58
C ALA A 149 -1.21 19.78 -8.30
N SER A 150 -1.33 18.53 -7.85
CA SER A 150 -2.05 18.17 -6.62
C SER A 150 -1.40 18.75 -5.37
N LEU A 151 -0.06 18.85 -5.38
CA LEU A 151 0.74 19.51 -4.34
C LEU A 151 0.75 21.05 -4.47
N GLY A 152 -0.04 21.64 -5.37
CA GLY A 152 -0.09 23.10 -5.55
C GLY A 152 1.15 23.68 -6.24
N GLY A 153 1.87 22.88 -7.04
CA GLY A 153 3.06 23.29 -7.77
C GLY A 153 4.38 23.21 -6.97
N SER A 154 4.37 22.47 -5.86
CA SER A 154 5.36 22.57 -4.79
C SER A 154 6.82 22.22 -5.13
N GLU A 155 7.75 22.90 -4.43
CA GLU A 155 9.18 22.62 -4.27
C GLU A 155 9.45 21.44 -3.29
N ASP A 156 8.44 20.87 -2.64
CA ASP A 156 8.57 19.83 -1.60
C ASP A 156 9.20 18.52 -2.10
N ILE A 157 9.14 18.26 -3.41
CA ILE A 157 9.83 17.13 -4.03
C ILE A 157 11.25 17.55 -4.39
N THR A 158 12.18 17.25 -3.50
CA THR A 158 13.60 17.56 -3.64
C THR A 158 14.21 16.77 -4.79
N ASP A 159 15.00 17.46 -5.60
CA ASP A 159 15.83 16.82 -6.63
C ASP A 159 17.14 16.33 -6.01
N LEU A 160 17.29 15.01 -5.90
CA LEU A 160 18.46 14.40 -5.27
C LEU A 160 19.59 14.15 -6.27
N ASN A 161 20.81 14.53 -5.88
CA ASN A 161 22.03 14.24 -6.63
C ASN A 161 22.81 13.08 -5.98
N GLU A 162 23.64 12.37 -6.75
CA GLU A 162 24.46 11.23 -6.27
C GLU A 162 25.32 11.53 -5.03
N SER A 163 25.63 12.82 -4.79
CA SER A 163 26.42 13.29 -3.67
C SER A 163 25.65 13.51 -2.36
N SER A 164 24.32 13.31 -2.32
CA SER A 164 23.57 13.45 -1.08
C SER A 164 23.86 12.26 -0.14
N THR A 165 24.82 12.47 0.75
CA THR A 165 25.24 11.50 1.77
C THR A 165 24.44 11.63 3.08
N GLY A 166 23.51 12.61 3.15
CA GLY A 166 22.71 12.89 4.33
C GLY A 166 21.60 11.87 4.58
N GLU A 167 21.17 11.74 5.85
CA GLU A 167 19.85 11.17 6.15
C GLU A 167 18.79 12.14 5.61
N GLU A 168 18.34 11.94 4.39
CA GLU A 168 17.26 12.77 3.86
C GLU A 168 15.95 12.25 4.43
N LEU A 169 15.25 13.16 5.11
CA LEU A 169 13.92 12.90 5.65
C LEU A 169 12.98 12.73 4.46
N PHE A 170 12.47 11.52 4.28
CA PHE A 170 11.30 11.31 3.45
C PHE A 170 10.05 11.55 4.30
N TRP A 171 9.01 12.10 3.69
CA TRP A 171 7.74 12.37 4.37
C TRP A 171 6.63 11.52 3.73
N CYS A 172 5.83 10.87 4.55
CA CYS A 172 4.59 10.19 4.18
C CYS A 172 3.33 10.99 4.61
N VAL A 173 2.36 11.09 3.71
CA VAL A 173 0.98 11.54 4.02
C VAL A 173 0.05 10.35 3.86
N HIS A 174 -0.75 10.07 4.89
CA HIS A 174 -1.67 8.94 4.89
C HIS A 174 -3.09 9.37 4.50
N PHE A 175 -3.71 8.68 3.57
CA PHE A 175 -5.12 8.77 3.21
C PHE A 175 -5.75 7.40 3.43
N SER A 176 -5.94 7.06 4.70
CA SER A 176 -6.19 5.70 5.14
C SER A 176 -7.46 5.58 5.94
N TRP A 177 -8.19 4.48 5.70
CA TRP A 177 -9.10 3.93 6.67
C TRP A 177 -8.39 2.95 7.59
N TYR A 178 -8.71 3.03 8.88
CA TYR A 178 -8.15 2.19 9.93
C TYR A 178 -9.24 1.47 10.70
N ASN A 179 -8.98 0.21 11.05
CA ASN A 179 -9.69 -0.52 12.10
C ASN A 179 -8.76 -0.89 13.26
N ARG A 180 -7.49 -0.46 13.22
CA ARG A 180 -6.55 -0.63 14.31
C ARG A 180 -6.94 0.19 15.52
N TYR A 181 -6.63 -0.36 16.69
CA TYR A 181 -6.97 0.23 17.99
C TYR A 181 -8.47 0.46 18.24
N THR A 182 -9.36 -0.09 17.39
CA THR A 182 -10.80 0.01 17.62
C THR A 182 -11.23 -0.81 18.83
N ILE A 183 -12.28 -0.34 19.47
CA ILE A 183 -12.87 -0.97 20.66
C ILE A 183 -13.67 -2.19 20.22
N GLN A 184 -13.35 -3.34 20.81
CA GLN A 184 -14.10 -4.58 20.63
C GLN A 184 -15.16 -4.73 21.72
N ALA A 185 -16.33 -5.25 21.36
CA ALA A 185 -17.49 -5.37 22.24
C ALA A 185 -17.44 -6.60 23.18
N ASN A 186 -16.26 -7.09 23.57
CA ASN A 186 -16.11 -8.37 24.28
C ASN A 186 -16.97 -8.48 25.54
N ASP A 187 -17.02 -7.40 26.30
CA ASP A 187 -17.70 -7.32 27.60
C ASP A 187 -18.82 -6.25 27.57
N ALA A 188 -19.21 -5.78 26.38
CA ALA A 188 -20.23 -4.76 26.24
C ALA A 188 -21.63 -5.39 26.44
N PRO A 189 -22.48 -4.85 27.34
CA PRO A 189 -23.85 -5.31 27.48
C PRO A 189 -24.65 -5.08 26.18
N GLU A 190 -25.46 -6.08 25.80
CA GLU A 190 -26.26 -6.03 24.56
C GLU A 190 -27.32 -4.92 24.58
N ASP A 191 -27.80 -4.56 25.76
CA ASP A 191 -28.91 -3.64 26.02
C ASP A 191 -28.47 -2.26 26.52
N THR A 192 -27.18 -1.95 26.45
CA THR A 192 -26.64 -0.64 26.79
C THR A 192 -26.18 0.09 25.55
N HIS A 193 -26.64 1.33 25.36
CA HIS A 193 -26.21 2.17 24.24
C HIS A 193 -24.70 2.47 24.33
N PRO A 194 -23.92 2.42 23.23
CA PRO A 194 -22.46 2.54 23.30
C PRO A 194 -21.95 3.83 23.98
N HIS A 195 -22.66 4.95 23.85
CA HIS A 195 -22.33 6.20 24.55
C HIS A 195 -22.52 6.17 26.07
N MET A 196 -23.26 5.18 26.59
CA MET A 196 -23.48 4.99 28.02
C MET A 196 -22.44 4.07 28.65
N LEU A 197 -21.57 3.45 27.84
CA LEU A 197 -20.54 2.55 28.33
C LEU A 197 -19.45 3.34 29.07
N GLN A 198 -19.00 2.77 30.18
CA GLN A 198 -17.84 3.23 30.93
C GLN A 198 -16.96 2.03 31.27
N ARG A 199 -15.64 2.24 31.29
CA ARG A 199 -14.72 1.21 31.78
C ARG A 199 -14.77 1.16 33.30
N LEU A 200 -14.52 -0.03 33.87
CA LEU A 200 -14.50 -0.24 35.33
C LEU A 200 -13.47 0.64 36.05
N ASP A 201 -12.37 0.98 35.37
CA ASP A 201 -11.35 1.90 35.86
C ASP A 201 -11.74 3.39 35.71
N SER A 202 -12.99 3.68 35.34
CA SER A 202 -13.52 5.02 35.05
C SER A 202 -12.81 5.76 33.90
N SER A 203 -11.98 5.08 33.11
CA SER A 203 -11.35 5.70 31.95
C SER A 203 -12.36 5.93 30.83
N ARG A 204 -12.16 7.02 30.08
CA ARG A 204 -13.05 7.42 28.99
C ARG A 204 -12.97 6.42 27.84
N ILE A 205 -14.14 6.02 27.34
CA ILE A 205 -14.27 5.24 26.11
C ILE A 205 -14.25 6.19 24.91
N ASN A 206 -13.37 5.92 23.95
CA ASN A 206 -13.37 6.66 22.70
C ASN A 206 -14.42 6.08 21.74
N VAL A 207 -15.63 6.61 21.81
CA VAL A 207 -16.78 6.17 21.00
C VAL A 207 -16.53 6.28 19.50
N THR A 208 -15.67 7.21 19.06
CA THR A 208 -15.35 7.38 17.62
C THR A 208 -14.46 6.26 17.07
N GLN A 209 -13.84 5.45 17.95
CA GLN A 209 -13.04 4.29 17.58
C GLN A 209 -13.78 2.96 17.81
N MET A 210 -15.12 2.96 17.85
CA MET A 210 -15.89 1.71 17.87
C MET A 210 -16.06 1.10 16.47
N VAL A 211 -15.98 1.95 15.44
CA VAL A 211 -16.06 1.60 14.01
C VAL A 211 -14.74 1.95 13.32
N PRO A 212 -14.48 1.42 12.12
CA PRO A 212 -13.38 1.91 11.28
C PRO A 212 -13.46 3.42 11.11
N TYR A 213 -12.31 4.07 11.07
CA TYR A 213 -12.20 5.53 11.06
C TYR A 213 -11.14 6.00 10.08
N GLN A 214 -11.31 7.22 9.57
CA GLN A 214 -10.35 7.87 8.69
C GLN A 214 -9.17 8.42 9.48
N CYS A 215 -7.99 8.40 8.89
CA CYS A 215 -6.80 8.99 9.50
C CYS A 215 -6.90 10.52 9.55
N ARG A 216 -6.23 11.12 10.55
CA ARG A 216 -6.22 12.57 10.76
C ARG A 216 -5.59 13.36 9.60
N ASP A 217 -4.70 12.73 8.85
CA ASP A 217 -4.07 13.33 7.67
C ASP A 217 -5.09 13.66 6.57
N MET A 218 -6.20 12.92 6.46
CA MET A 218 -7.28 13.27 5.51
C MET A 218 -7.96 14.60 5.87
N GLU A 219 -8.09 14.90 7.16
CA GLU A 219 -8.59 16.21 7.62
C GLU A 219 -7.51 17.30 7.45
N THR A 220 -6.27 16.99 7.84
CA THR A 220 -5.14 17.94 7.83
C THR A 220 -4.74 18.35 6.42
N PHE A 221 -4.79 17.41 5.47
CA PHE A 221 -4.41 17.58 4.07
C PHE A 221 -5.62 17.41 3.14
N GLY A 222 -6.81 17.83 3.56
CA GLY A 222 -8.05 17.63 2.80
C GLY A 222 -8.00 18.13 1.36
N GLN A 223 -7.41 19.30 1.11
CA GLN A 223 -7.25 19.81 -0.26
C GLN A 223 -6.33 18.91 -1.12
N LEU A 224 -5.24 18.40 -0.55
CA LEU A 224 -4.35 17.47 -1.24
C LEU A 224 -5.07 16.14 -1.51
N TYR A 225 -5.83 15.63 -0.53
CA TYR A 225 -6.65 14.43 -0.70
C TYR A 225 -7.64 14.58 -1.86
N ASP A 226 -8.41 15.67 -1.90
CA ASP A 226 -9.37 15.95 -2.97
C ASP A 226 -8.68 16.05 -4.34
N ASN A 227 -7.55 16.76 -4.40
CA ASN A 227 -6.78 16.89 -5.63
C ASN A 227 -6.28 15.53 -6.13
N ILE A 228 -5.78 14.67 -5.23
CA ILE A 228 -5.29 13.33 -5.58
C ILE A 228 -6.44 12.46 -6.09
N ILE A 229 -7.61 12.46 -5.44
CA ILE A 229 -8.76 11.68 -5.91
C ILE A 229 -9.17 12.12 -7.31
N ILE A 230 -9.26 13.43 -7.54
CA ILE A 230 -9.70 13.99 -8.81
C ILE A 230 -8.67 13.70 -9.90
N GLY A 231 -7.41 14.05 -9.67
CA GLY A 231 -6.32 13.94 -10.65
C GLY A 231 -5.96 12.50 -11.01
N PHE A 232 -6.09 11.57 -10.06
CA PHE A 232 -5.69 10.17 -10.25
C PHE A 232 -6.88 9.19 -10.36
N LYS A 233 -8.10 9.69 -10.57
CA LYS A 233 -9.30 8.86 -10.69
C LYS A 233 -9.15 7.73 -11.72
N ASP A 234 -8.64 8.05 -12.92
CA ASP A 234 -8.49 7.06 -13.98
C ASP A 234 -7.40 6.03 -13.64
N VAL A 235 -6.36 6.46 -12.90
CA VAL A 235 -5.31 5.58 -12.39
C VAL A 235 -5.88 4.60 -11.37
N PHE A 236 -6.65 5.06 -10.40
CA PHE A 236 -7.28 4.17 -9.41
C PHE A 236 -8.30 3.23 -10.04
N THR A 237 -9.04 3.69 -11.04
CA THR A 237 -9.95 2.85 -11.82
C THR A 237 -9.19 1.73 -12.53
N TRP A 238 -8.11 2.07 -13.23
CA TRP A 238 -7.25 1.09 -13.90
C TRP A 238 -6.59 0.11 -12.92
N ILE A 239 -6.15 0.57 -11.75
CA ILE A 239 -5.63 -0.32 -10.69
C ILE A 239 -6.71 -1.31 -10.25
N CYS A 240 -7.95 -0.84 -10.05
CA CYS A 240 -9.07 -1.70 -9.66
C CYS A 240 -9.35 -2.79 -10.71
N GLU A 241 -9.44 -2.40 -12.00
CA GLU A 241 -9.63 -3.34 -13.12
C GLU A 241 -8.47 -4.33 -13.25
N MET A 242 -7.23 -3.89 -13.02
CA MET A 242 -6.04 -4.73 -13.01
C MET A 242 -6.12 -5.80 -11.93
N PHE A 243 -6.52 -5.44 -10.70
CA PHE A 243 -6.70 -6.40 -9.62
C PHE A 243 -7.82 -7.40 -9.94
N GLU A 244 -8.99 -6.91 -10.35
CA GLU A 244 -10.14 -7.76 -10.68
C GLU A 244 -9.80 -8.79 -11.78
N THR A 245 -9.03 -8.36 -12.79
CA THR A 245 -8.68 -9.20 -13.94
C THR A 245 -7.53 -10.17 -13.62
N HIS A 246 -6.45 -9.70 -12.99
CA HIS A 246 -5.18 -10.46 -12.90
C HIS A 246 -4.89 -11.04 -11.52
N LEU A 247 -5.54 -10.51 -10.48
CA LEU A 247 -5.43 -10.92 -9.09
C LEU A 247 -6.83 -11.14 -8.47
N PRO A 248 -7.73 -11.94 -9.08
CA PRO A 248 -9.14 -12.01 -8.67
C PRO A 248 -9.33 -12.57 -7.26
N CYS A 249 -8.47 -13.50 -6.82
CA CYS A 249 -8.53 -14.05 -5.47
C CYS A 249 -8.20 -12.97 -4.44
N GLU A 250 -7.12 -12.23 -4.70
CA GLU A 250 -6.65 -11.13 -3.87
C GLU A 250 -7.66 -9.96 -3.86
N TYR A 251 -8.22 -9.62 -5.02
CA TYR A 251 -9.27 -8.63 -5.17
C TYR A 251 -10.47 -8.94 -4.27
N GLN A 252 -10.99 -10.17 -4.32
CA GLN A 252 -12.13 -10.56 -3.50
C GLN A 252 -11.84 -10.51 -1.99
N MET A 253 -10.60 -10.80 -1.59
CA MET A 253 -10.18 -10.70 -0.18
C MET A 253 -10.15 -9.25 0.32
N LEU A 254 -9.81 -8.31 -0.56
CA LEU A 254 -9.69 -6.89 -0.25
C LEU A 254 -11.05 -6.17 -0.29
N ILE A 255 -11.87 -6.42 -1.32
CA ILE A 255 -13.14 -5.71 -1.53
C ILE A 255 -14.12 -5.87 -0.37
N ASN A 256 -14.11 -7.03 0.30
CA ASN A 256 -14.95 -7.27 1.49
C ASN A 256 -14.71 -6.24 2.61
N ALA A 257 -13.48 -5.71 2.74
CA ALA A 257 -13.20 -4.65 3.72
C ALA A 257 -13.78 -3.30 3.28
N ILE A 258 -13.79 -3.03 1.96
CA ILE A 258 -14.31 -1.79 1.37
C ILE A 258 -15.83 -1.75 1.46
N ASP A 259 -16.50 -2.84 1.08
CA ASP A 259 -17.96 -2.95 1.08
C ASP A 259 -18.57 -2.83 2.47
N THR A 260 -17.77 -3.04 3.51
CA THR A 260 -18.20 -2.93 4.91
C THR A 260 -17.81 -1.60 5.56
N LEU A 261 -17.18 -0.66 4.83
CA LEU A 261 -16.81 0.63 5.40
C LEU A 261 -18.03 1.37 5.97
N PRO A 262 -17.89 2.04 7.12
CA PRO A 262 -18.99 2.80 7.73
C PRO A 262 -19.62 3.81 6.77
N GLY A 263 -20.96 3.92 6.85
CA GLY A 263 -21.73 4.85 6.03
C GLY A 263 -21.85 4.46 4.55
N ALA A 264 -21.53 3.20 4.18
CA ALA A 264 -21.46 2.75 2.79
C ALA A 264 -20.54 3.65 1.94
N SER A 265 -19.44 4.12 2.54
CA SER A 265 -18.49 5.03 1.91
C SER A 265 -17.66 4.25 0.88
N PRO A 266 -17.72 4.58 -0.42
CA PRO A 266 -16.81 3.97 -1.39
C PRO A 266 -15.37 4.40 -1.09
N SER A 267 -14.42 3.47 -1.19
CA SER A 267 -13.00 3.84 -1.19
C SER A 267 -12.61 4.33 -2.59
N PRO A 268 -12.07 5.55 -2.75
CA PRO A 268 -11.52 5.99 -4.02
C PRO A 268 -10.28 5.18 -4.44
N PHE A 269 -9.72 4.39 -3.53
CA PHE A 269 -8.51 3.59 -3.68
C PHE A 269 -8.81 2.10 -3.87
N SER A 270 -10.04 1.74 -4.26
CA SER A 270 -10.46 0.36 -4.50
C SER A 270 -9.44 -0.41 -5.36
N PRO A 271 -9.13 -1.68 -5.04
CA PRO A 271 -9.72 -2.51 -3.99
C PRO A 271 -9.16 -2.28 -2.58
N MET A 272 -8.24 -1.32 -2.41
CA MET A 272 -7.61 -1.02 -1.12
C MET A 272 -8.37 0.07 -0.35
N ALA A 273 -8.23 0.05 0.98
CA ALA A 273 -8.90 1.00 1.87
C ALA A 273 -8.08 2.28 2.11
N SER A 274 -6.82 2.29 1.66
CA SER A 274 -5.87 3.35 1.98
C SER A 274 -4.91 3.63 0.83
N LEU A 275 -4.47 4.89 0.78
CA LEU A 275 -3.36 5.38 -0.02
C LEU A 275 -2.37 6.11 0.89
N VAL A 276 -1.07 5.90 0.68
CA VAL A 276 0.01 6.64 1.32
C VAL A 276 0.84 7.28 0.23
N LEU A 277 0.99 8.61 0.29
CA LEU A 277 1.90 9.34 -0.57
C LEU A 277 3.24 9.49 0.15
N ASN A 278 4.26 8.82 -0.35
CA ASN A 278 5.63 9.04 0.11
C ASN A 278 6.34 10.05 -0.81
N ILE A 279 6.93 11.07 -0.22
CA ILE A 279 7.71 12.12 -0.89
C ILE A 279 9.18 11.94 -0.54
N ASN A 280 10.04 11.93 -1.56
CA ASN A 280 11.49 11.69 -1.46
C ASN A 280 11.83 10.32 -0.86
N VAL A 281 11.11 9.28 -1.29
CA VAL A 281 11.07 7.98 -0.59
C VAL A 281 12.39 7.21 -0.65
N ARG A 282 12.95 6.93 0.53
CA ARG A 282 14.08 6.01 0.73
C ARG A 282 13.90 5.25 2.04
N THR A 283 13.31 4.07 1.95
CA THR A 283 13.00 3.26 3.13
C THR A 283 14.20 2.42 3.58
N LYS A 284 14.26 2.16 4.89
CA LYS A 284 15.12 1.11 5.46
C LYS A 284 14.40 -0.24 5.38
N ALA A 285 15.10 -1.33 5.64
CA ALA A 285 14.47 -2.64 5.71
C ALA A 285 13.36 -2.68 6.77
N HIS A 286 12.15 -3.01 6.34
CA HIS A 286 10.97 -3.12 7.18
C HIS A 286 9.97 -4.13 6.62
N ARG A 287 8.98 -4.48 7.45
CA ARG A 287 7.75 -5.16 7.06
C ARG A 287 6.57 -4.33 7.55
N ASP A 288 5.54 -4.21 6.73
CA ASP A 288 4.33 -3.50 7.12
C ASP A 288 3.39 -4.46 7.85
N GLY A 289 3.74 -4.81 9.09
CA GLY A 289 3.02 -5.84 9.87
C GLY A 289 1.54 -5.55 10.14
N PHE A 290 1.09 -4.34 9.81
CA PHE A 290 -0.31 -3.90 9.92
C PHE A 290 -1.05 -3.91 8.58
N ASP A 291 -0.40 -4.28 7.47
CA ASP A 291 -1.08 -4.45 6.20
C ASP A 291 -1.82 -5.79 6.16
N LYS A 292 -3.01 -5.75 5.58
CA LYS A 292 -3.85 -6.91 5.29
C LYS A 292 -3.40 -7.52 3.98
N GLU A 293 -2.62 -8.58 4.08
CA GLU A 293 -2.26 -9.48 2.97
C GLU A 293 -1.31 -8.82 1.95
N LEU A 294 -1.71 -7.71 1.33
CA LEU A 294 -1.02 -7.10 0.20
C LEU A 294 -0.81 -5.60 0.37
N CYS A 295 0.26 -5.15 -0.26
CA CYS A 295 0.59 -3.77 -0.52
C CYS A 295 0.86 -3.60 -2.01
N LEU A 296 0.42 -2.47 -2.54
CA LEU A 296 0.78 -1.99 -3.87
C LEU A 296 1.73 -0.82 -3.73
N VAL A 297 2.84 -0.82 -4.48
CA VAL A 297 3.76 0.31 -4.62
C VAL A 297 3.78 0.75 -6.08
N MET A 298 3.59 2.05 -6.31
CA MET A 298 3.70 2.68 -7.62
C MET A 298 4.59 3.93 -7.52
N PRO A 299 5.83 3.87 -8.02
CA PRO A 299 6.69 5.05 -8.10
C PRO A 299 6.14 6.10 -9.05
N VAL A 300 6.23 7.36 -8.63
CA VAL A 300 5.81 8.54 -9.39
C VAL A 300 6.95 9.56 -9.35
N GLY A 301 7.47 9.96 -10.51
CA GLY A 301 8.58 10.90 -10.53
C GLY A 301 9.43 10.93 -11.78
N LYS A 302 10.53 11.67 -11.68
CA LYS A 302 11.63 11.73 -12.65
C LYS A 302 12.91 11.37 -11.91
N PHE A 303 13.24 10.09 -11.90
CA PHE A 303 14.34 9.55 -11.10
C PHE A 303 15.06 8.40 -11.82
N SER A 304 16.26 8.09 -11.34
CA SER A 304 17.05 6.89 -11.69
C SER A 304 17.45 6.16 -10.41
N GLY A 305 17.55 4.82 -10.46
CA GLY A 305 17.72 3.98 -9.27
C GLY A 305 16.42 3.84 -8.48
N GLY A 306 16.51 3.66 -7.16
CA GLY A 306 15.35 3.54 -6.28
C GLY A 306 14.70 2.16 -6.31
N GLU A 307 15.44 1.14 -6.73
CA GLU A 307 14.98 -0.25 -6.87
C GLU A 307 14.27 -0.74 -5.61
N LEU A 308 13.15 -1.43 -5.79
CA LEU A 308 12.47 -2.14 -4.72
C LEU A 308 13.12 -3.50 -4.51
N VAL A 309 13.60 -3.75 -3.29
CA VAL A 309 14.23 -5.01 -2.92
C VAL A 309 13.28 -5.81 -2.04
N LEU A 310 13.03 -7.08 -2.41
CA LEU A 310 12.35 -8.08 -1.58
C LEU A 310 13.39 -9.07 -1.05
N VAL A 311 13.68 -8.99 0.25
CA VAL A 311 14.85 -9.63 0.85
C VAL A 311 14.74 -11.15 0.80
N GLU A 312 13.67 -11.72 1.35
CA GLU A 312 13.53 -13.17 1.50
C GLU A 312 13.43 -13.86 0.14
N GLN A 313 12.75 -13.23 -0.81
CA GLN A 313 12.62 -13.72 -2.18
C GLN A 313 13.88 -13.47 -3.02
N GLY A 314 14.77 -12.56 -2.59
CA GLY A 314 16.01 -12.23 -3.28
C GLY A 314 15.79 -11.53 -4.62
N LEU A 315 14.76 -10.68 -4.70
CA LEU A 315 14.36 -10.02 -5.94
C LEU A 315 14.66 -8.52 -5.85
N VAL A 316 15.21 -7.95 -6.92
CA VAL A 316 15.46 -6.52 -7.06
C VAL A 316 14.72 -6.04 -8.30
N PHE A 317 13.72 -5.20 -8.11
CA PHE A 317 12.90 -4.64 -9.18
C PHE A 317 13.26 -3.18 -9.39
N LEU A 318 13.80 -2.87 -10.57
CA LEU A 318 13.91 -1.48 -11.00
C LEU A 318 12.54 -1.04 -11.52
N LEU A 319 11.77 -0.35 -10.68
CA LEU A 319 10.46 0.17 -11.05
C LEU A 319 10.63 1.58 -11.63
N ARG A 320 10.13 1.81 -12.84
CA ARG A 320 10.07 3.12 -13.48
C ARG A 320 8.82 3.86 -13.02
N ASN A 321 8.76 5.16 -13.31
CA ASN A 321 7.52 5.93 -13.21
C ASN A 321 6.36 5.19 -13.90
N ARG A 322 5.31 4.89 -13.12
CA ARG A 322 4.08 4.11 -13.42
C ARG A 322 4.09 2.62 -13.08
N ASP A 323 5.25 2.02 -12.89
CA ASP A 323 5.30 0.57 -12.74
C ASP A 323 4.68 0.22 -11.39
N VAL A 324 3.85 -0.82 -11.38
CA VAL A 324 3.13 -1.26 -10.18
C VAL A 324 3.78 -2.53 -9.68
N ALA A 325 4.09 -2.58 -8.39
CA ALA A 325 4.48 -3.80 -7.70
C ALA A 325 3.44 -4.11 -6.61
N VAL A 326 2.89 -5.33 -6.62
CA VAL A 326 1.99 -5.85 -5.59
C VAL A 326 2.64 -7.05 -4.92
N PHE A 327 2.72 -7.04 -3.60
CA PHE A 327 3.35 -8.12 -2.82
C PHE A 327 2.86 -8.11 -1.36
N CYS A 328 3.16 -9.17 -0.62
CA CYS A 328 2.82 -9.27 0.80
C CYS A 328 3.82 -8.49 1.68
N SER A 329 3.58 -7.20 1.90
CA SER A 329 4.46 -6.30 2.69
C SER A 329 4.60 -6.70 4.15
N ALA A 330 3.57 -7.32 4.74
CA ALA A 330 3.61 -7.83 6.11
C ALA A 330 4.54 -9.04 6.30
N GLU A 331 4.82 -9.77 5.21
CA GLU A 331 5.57 -11.03 5.22
C GLU A 331 6.93 -10.91 4.54
N SER A 332 7.11 -9.92 3.66
CA SER A 332 8.33 -9.70 2.90
C SER A 332 9.06 -8.46 3.41
N THR A 333 10.28 -8.65 3.91
CA THR A 333 11.15 -7.55 4.28
C THR A 333 11.57 -6.82 3.01
N HIS A 334 11.36 -5.52 2.97
CA HIS A 334 11.62 -4.74 1.80
C HIS A 334 12.19 -3.36 2.12
N PHE A 335 12.87 -2.79 1.12
CA PHE A 335 13.45 -1.46 1.18
C PHE A 335 13.65 -0.89 -0.23
N ASN A 336 13.97 0.40 -0.32
CA ASN A 336 14.36 1.05 -1.56
C ASN A 336 15.87 1.28 -1.60
N MET A 337 16.49 1.00 -2.75
CA MET A 337 17.86 1.41 -3.04
C MET A 337 17.97 2.94 -3.17
N SER A 338 19.20 3.45 -3.22
CA SER A 338 19.46 4.87 -3.47
C SER A 338 18.95 5.28 -4.86
N TYR A 339 18.53 6.53 -5.00
CA TYR A 339 18.09 7.09 -6.28
C TYR A 339 18.67 8.50 -6.48
N THR A 340 18.59 8.98 -7.72
CA THR A 340 18.80 10.37 -8.11
C THR A 340 17.54 10.92 -8.78
N GLY A 341 17.30 12.22 -8.69
CA GLY A 341 16.11 12.86 -9.23
C GLY A 341 15.03 13.10 -8.18
N ARG A 342 13.79 13.24 -8.67
CA ARG A 342 12.57 13.45 -7.87
C ARG A 342 11.76 12.17 -7.82
N HIS A 343 11.67 11.57 -6.65
CA HIS A 343 11.07 10.24 -6.45
C HIS A 343 10.00 10.29 -5.35
N CYS A 344 8.76 10.05 -5.76
CA CYS A 344 7.63 9.81 -4.87
C CYS A 344 7.11 8.39 -5.10
N SER A 345 6.25 7.91 -4.20
CA SER A 345 5.46 6.71 -4.46
C SER A 345 4.07 6.85 -3.90
N PHE A 346 3.12 6.23 -4.60
CA PHE A 346 1.85 5.84 -4.03
C PHE A 346 1.97 4.42 -3.49
N VAL A 347 1.57 4.26 -2.24
CA VAL A 347 1.50 2.97 -1.57
C VAL A 347 0.06 2.71 -1.17
N MET A 348 -0.56 1.66 -1.69
CA MET A 348 -1.95 1.32 -1.37
C MET A 348 -2.00 0.06 -0.52
N GLN A 349 -2.74 0.10 0.58
CA GLN A 349 -2.88 -1.01 1.52
C GLN A 349 -4.27 -1.02 2.17
N THR A 350 -4.58 -2.12 2.83
CA THR A 350 -5.74 -2.22 3.72
C THR A 350 -5.27 -2.62 5.10
N ASP A 351 -5.77 -1.99 6.16
CA ASP A 351 -5.36 -2.33 7.53
C ASP A 351 -5.78 -3.77 7.90
N ARG A 352 -4.83 -4.57 8.39
CA ARG A 352 -5.02 -5.97 8.81
C ARG A 352 -6.17 -6.12 9.78
N GLU A 353 -6.37 -5.11 10.61
CA GLU A 353 -7.41 -5.12 11.62
C GLU A 353 -8.82 -5.08 11.05
N PHE A 354 -9.01 -4.76 9.77
CA PHE A 354 -10.30 -4.91 9.09
C PHE A 354 -10.87 -6.32 9.16
N LYS A 355 -10.03 -7.37 9.36
CA LYS A 355 -10.53 -8.73 9.60
C LYS A 355 -11.50 -8.81 10.79
N LYS A 356 -11.28 -8.02 11.85
CA LYS A 356 -12.18 -7.96 13.01
C LYS A 356 -13.51 -7.29 12.67
N TRP A 357 -13.47 -6.31 11.79
CA TRP A 357 -14.65 -5.61 11.28
C TRP A 357 -15.46 -6.49 10.33
N THR A 358 -14.83 -7.07 9.32
CA THR A 358 -15.53 -7.92 8.33
C THR A 358 -16.13 -9.18 8.94
N ASN A 359 -15.51 -9.76 9.98
CA ASN A 359 -15.97 -11.02 10.58
C ASN A 359 -17.06 -10.84 11.64
N GLY A 360 -17.34 -9.62 12.10
CA GLY A 360 -18.30 -9.44 13.18
C GLY A 360 -18.45 -8.02 13.70
N TYR A 361 -18.11 -7.02 12.91
CA TYR A 361 -18.19 -5.59 13.25
C TYR A 361 -17.51 -5.28 14.58
N ASN A 362 -16.25 -5.74 14.76
CA ASN A 362 -15.53 -5.63 16.04
C ASN A 362 -16.28 -6.24 17.23
N ARG A 363 -17.06 -7.30 16.95
CA ARG A 363 -17.94 -8.03 17.89
C ARG A 363 -19.18 -7.26 18.34
N TRP A 364 -19.49 -6.12 17.73
CA TRP A 364 -20.66 -5.31 18.08
C TRP A 364 -21.99 -5.86 17.53
N LEU A 365 -21.99 -6.92 16.73
CA LEU A 365 -23.20 -7.52 16.14
C LEU A 365 -24.30 -7.90 17.16
N GLY A 366 -23.91 -8.23 18.39
CA GLY A 366 -24.85 -8.57 19.48
C GLY A 366 -25.52 -7.36 20.13
N SER A 367 -25.02 -6.15 19.92
CA SER A 367 -25.61 -4.94 20.49
C SER A 367 -26.92 -4.57 19.80
N LYS A 368 -27.96 -4.25 20.59
CA LYS A 368 -29.25 -3.76 20.09
C LYS A 368 -29.19 -2.36 19.49
N TYR A 369 -28.13 -1.60 19.79
CA TYR A 369 -28.01 -0.17 19.46
C TYR A 369 -26.91 0.14 18.46
N PHE A 370 -26.20 -0.87 17.95
CA PHE A 370 -25.07 -0.69 17.04
C PHE A 370 -25.43 -0.92 15.56
N LYS A 371 -26.65 -1.40 15.27
CA LYS A 371 -27.10 -1.72 13.91
C LYS A 371 -27.68 -0.53 13.18
#